data_AF-A0A932GHM6-F1
#
_entry.id   AF-A0A932GHM6-F1
#
_cell.length_a   1.000
_cell.length_b   1.000
_cell.length_c   1.000
_cell.angle_alpha   90.00
_cell.angle_beta   90.00
_cell.angle_gamma   90.00
#
_symmetry.space_group_name_H-M   'P 1'
#
loop_
_entity.id
_entity.type
_entity.pdbx_description
1 polymer ?
#
loop_
_entity_poly.entity_id
_entity_poly.type
_entity_poly.pdbx_seq_one_letter_code
_entity_poly.pdbx_strand_id
1 'polypeptide(L)'
;MKMITHRRFQKATAIWLMSFTVLALVFGGAPQARAQKDMPEVTIATAVSNFAFAALWVAERLKYFEEEGIRAKITVAGGGSPCQTAVVGRSVNFCASS
;
A
#
# COMPACT_ATOMS: atom_id res chain seq x y z
N MET A 1 16.80 -26.98 -54.90
CA MET A 1 15.48 -26.62 -54.32
C MET A 1 15.52 -26.88 -52.80
N LYS A 2 16.02 -25.92 -51.99
CA LYS A 2 16.19 -26.03 -50.53
C LYS A 2 16.38 -24.63 -49.92
N MET A 3 15.38 -23.74 -50.01
CA MET A 3 15.51 -22.35 -49.50
C MET A 3 14.20 -21.73 -48.98
N ILE A 4 13.15 -22.51 -48.74
CA ILE A 4 11.82 -21.99 -48.33
C ILE A 4 11.50 -22.34 -46.86
N THR A 5 12.17 -23.33 -46.27
CA THR A 5 11.78 -23.91 -44.97
C THR A 5 12.23 -23.08 -43.75
N HIS A 6 13.32 -22.32 -43.84
CA HIS A 6 13.87 -21.58 -42.68
C HIS A 6 13.06 -20.33 -42.29
N ARG A 7 12.48 -19.61 -43.26
CA ARG A 7 11.77 -18.33 -43.00
C ARG A 7 10.43 -18.50 -42.27
N ARG A 8 9.80 -19.67 -42.35
CA ARG A 8 8.53 -19.95 -41.64
C ARG A 8 8.75 -20.29 -40.17
N PHE A 9 9.85 -20.98 -39.85
CA PHE A 9 10.20 -21.34 -38.47
C PHE A 9 10.59 -20.11 -37.64
N GLN A 10 11.27 -19.14 -38.26
CA GLN A 10 11.72 -17.91 -37.61
C GLN A 10 10.59 -16.92 -37.29
N LYS A 11 9.45 -16.98 -38.00
CA LYS A 11 8.27 -16.14 -37.74
C LYS A 11 7.41 -16.69 -36.61
N ALA A 12 7.35 -18.02 -36.47
CA ALA A 12 6.57 -18.68 -35.43
C ALA A 12 7.11 -18.41 -34.02
N THR A 13 8.44 -18.36 -33.87
CA THR A 13 9.09 -18.07 -32.58
C THR A 13 8.89 -16.62 -32.14
N ALA A 14 8.90 -15.66 -33.07
CA ALA A 14 8.66 -14.25 -32.76
C ALA A 14 7.23 -13.97 -32.26
N ILE A 15 6.23 -14.65 -32.84
CA ILE A 15 4.82 -14.54 -32.43
C ILE A 15 4.59 -15.13 -31.04
N TRP A 16 5.29 -16.23 -30.73
CA TRP A 16 5.24 -16.87 -29.42
C TRP A 16 5.84 -15.99 -28.32
N LEU A 17 6.99 -15.37 -28.59
CA LEU A 17 7.63 -14.44 -27.65
C LEU A 17 6.74 -13.22 -27.38
N MET A 18 6.18 -12.59 -28.42
CA MET A 18 5.26 -11.46 -28.21
C MET A 18 4.01 -11.83 -27.41
N SER A 19 3.41 -13.01 -27.66
CA SER A 19 2.25 -13.45 -26.88
C SER A 19 2.58 -13.68 -25.42
N PHE A 20 3.77 -14.20 -25.12
CA PHE A 20 4.21 -14.43 -23.74
C PHE A 20 4.44 -13.11 -22.99
N THR A 21 5.01 -12.09 -23.66
CA THR A 21 5.22 -10.76 -23.09
C THR A 21 3.89 -10.04 -22.80
N VAL A 22 2.92 -10.14 -23.71
CA VAL A 22 1.59 -9.55 -23.52
C VAL A 22 0.85 -10.24 -22.37
N LEU A 23 0.94 -11.57 -22.27
CA LEU A 23 0.30 -12.32 -21.19
C LEU A 23 0.90 -11.98 -19.82
N ALA A 24 2.22 -11.81 -19.73
CA ALA A 24 2.90 -11.41 -18.51
C ALA A 24 2.49 -9.99 -18.05
N LEU A 25 2.26 -9.06 -18.99
CA LEU A 25 1.77 -7.71 -18.67
C LEU A 25 0.33 -7.71 -18.15
N VAL A 26 -0.55 -8.55 -18.72
CA VAL A 26 -1.96 -8.64 -18.30
C VAL A 26 -2.11 -9.33 -16.95
N PHE A 27 -1.32 -10.35 -16.66
CA PHE A 27 -1.40 -11.09 -15.39
C PHE A 27 -0.51 -10.53 -14.27
N GLY A 28 0.60 -9.87 -14.58
CA GLY A 28 1.50 -9.26 -13.59
C GLY A 28 1.08 -7.87 -13.12
N GLY A 29 0.16 -7.22 -13.83
CA GLY A 29 -0.23 -5.83 -13.59
C GLY A 29 -1.50 -5.63 -12.76
N ALA A 30 -2.16 -6.68 -12.27
CA ALA A 30 -3.37 -6.51 -11.46
C ALA A 30 -2.98 -6.00 -10.06
N PRO A 31 -3.25 -4.73 -9.71
CA PRO A 31 -3.04 -4.29 -8.34
C PRO A 31 -4.00 -5.08 -7.47
N GLN A 32 -3.53 -5.49 -6.28
CA GLN A 32 -4.29 -6.26 -5.30
C GLN A 32 -5.47 -5.44 -4.74
N ALA A 33 -6.47 -5.12 -5.56
CA ALA A 33 -7.69 -4.43 -5.14
C ALA A 33 -8.48 -5.24 -4.09
N ARG A 34 -8.17 -6.54 -3.92
CA ARG A 34 -8.73 -7.39 -2.87
C ARG A 34 -8.12 -7.12 -1.47
N ALA A 35 -6.89 -6.63 -1.37
CA ALA A 35 -6.25 -6.39 -0.06
C ALA A 35 -6.85 -5.19 0.68
N GLN A 36 -7.40 -4.21 -0.05
CA GLN A 36 -7.88 -2.95 0.54
C GLN A 36 -9.25 -3.07 1.25
N LYS A 37 -10.03 -4.13 0.97
CA LYS A 37 -11.45 -4.19 1.39
C LYS A 37 -11.65 -4.54 2.88
N ASP A 38 -10.70 -5.26 3.49
CA ASP A 38 -10.84 -5.81 4.86
C ASP A 38 -9.78 -5.32 5.86
N MET A 39 -9.11 -4.20 5.59
CA MET A 39 -8.12 -3.65 6.53
C MET A 39 -8.81 -3.12 7.80
N PRO A 40 -8.47 -3.62 9.01
CA PRO A 40 -9.00 -3.06 10.25
C PRO A 40 -8.61 -1.59 10.39
N GLU A 41 -9.55 -0.78 10.90
CA GLU A 41 -9.30 0.62 11.20
C GLU A 41 -8.63 0.75 12.58
N VAL A 42 -7.60 1.60 12.64
CA VAL A 42 -6.86 1.94 13.86
C VAL A 42 -6.85 3.45 14.01
N THR A 43 -7.28 3.95 15.17
CA THR A 43 -7.29 5.38 15.48
C THR A 43 -6.08 5.77 16.32
N ILE A 44 -5.36 6.79 15.88
CA ILE A 44 -4.14 7.28 16.51
C ILE A 44 -4.34 8.77 16.83
N ALA A 45 -4.22 9.15 18.10
CA ALA A 45 -4.16 10.56 18.49
C ALA A 45 -2.71 11.01 18.64
N THR A 46 -2.35 12.17 18.11
CA THR A 46 -1.13 12.89 18.51
C THR A 46 -1.46 13.91 19.59
N ALA A 47 -0.53 14.11 20.52
CA ALA A 47 -0.70 15.12 21.58
C ALA A 47 -0.85 16.52 20.99
N VAL A 48 0.02 16.90 20.05
CA VAL A 48 -0.01 18.20 19.36
C VAL A 48 0.27 18.03 17.86
N SER A 49 0.02 19.09 17.09
CA SER A 49 0.28 19.14 15.65
C SER A 49 1.60 19.85 15.37
N ASN A 50 2.73 19.22 15.70
CA ASN A 50 4.06 19.72 15.38
C ASN A 50 4.97 18.61 14.85
N PHE A 51 6.20 18.98 14.47
CA PHE A 51 7.13 18.07 13.79
C PHE A 51 7.60 16.88 14.64
N ALA A 52 7.36 16.87 15.96
CA ALA A 52 7.70 15.74 16.81
C ALA A 52 6.98 14.43 16.40
N PHE A 53 5.84 14.55 15.71
CA PHE A 53 5.03 13.41 15.25
C PHE A 53 5.07 13.21 13.73
N ALA A 54 6.03 13.83 13.03
CA ALA A 54 6.13 13.80 11.57
C ALA A 54 6.19 12.38 10.99
N ALA A 55 6.81 11.43 11.70
CA ALA A 55 6.88 10.04 11.28
C ALA A 55 5.51 9.41 11.03
N LEU A 56 4.50 9.73 11.86
CA LEU A 56 3.14 9.20 11.70
C LEU A 56 2.48 9.73 10.44
N TRP A 57 2.62 11.02 10.14
CA TRP A 57 2.05 11.61 8.93
C TRP A 57 2.77 11.16 7.67
N VAL A 58 4.10 10.99 7.74
CA VAL A 58 4.87 10.42 6.63
C VAL A 58 4.43 8.98 6.37
N ALA A 59 4.27 8.16 7.41
CA ALA A 59 3.79 6.79 7.27
C ALA A 59 2.37 6.72 6.68
N GLU A 60 1.46 7.62 7.08
CA GLU A 60 0.13 7.75 6.50
C GLU A 60 0.19 8.14 5.02
N ARG A 61 1.03 9.13 4.67
CA ARG A 61 1.18 9.62 3.28
C ARG A 61 1.80 8.59 2.35
N LEU A 62 2.80 7.85 2.84
CA LEU A 62 3.49 6.80 2.09
C LEU A 62 2.79 5.45 2.16
N LYS A 63 1.60 5.36 2.79
CA LYS A 63 0.77 4.15 2.86
C LYS A 63 1.42 2.98 3.61
N TYR A 64 2.41 3.23 4.46
CA TYR A 64 3.08 2.18 5.26
C TYR A 64 2.11 1.45 6.19
N PHE A 65 1.09 2.13 6.72
CA PHE A 65 0.05 1.45 7.49
C PHE A 65 -0.75 0.45 6.65
N GLU A 66 -1.07 0.79 5.40
CA GLU A 66 -1.81 -0.10 4.50
C GLU A 66 -0.94 -1.29 4.05
N GLU A 67 0.37 -1.09 3.88
CA GLU A 67 1.34 -2.16 3.63
C GLU A 67 1.39 -3.17 4.78
N GLU A 68 1.26 -2.70 6.02
CA GLU A 68 1.11 -3.53 7.23
C GLU A 68 -0.33 -4.05 7.44
N GLY A 69 -1.23 -3.83 6.47
CA GLY A 69 -2.59 -4.35 6.47
C GLY A 69 -3.56 -3.60 7.38
N ILE A 70 -3.26 -2.37 7.81
CA ILE A 70 -4.11 -1.55 8.68
C ILE A 70 -4.49 -0.22 8.04
N ARG A 71 -5.71 0.27 8.33
CA ARG A 71 -6.13 1.64 7.98
C ARG A 71 -5.97 2.53 9.20
N ALA A 72 -4.90 3.32 9.24
CA ALA A 72 -4.69 4.29 10.31
C ALA A 72 -5.51 5.57 10.06
N LYS A 73 -6.08 6.12 11.13
CA LYS A 73 -6.72 7.45 11.15
C LYS A 73 -6.05 8.30 12.23
N ILE A 74 -5.36 9.35 11.81
CA ILE A 74 -4.61 10.21 12.73
C ILE A 74 -5.44 11.47 13.08
N THR A 75 -5.54 11.79 14.37
CA THR A 75 -6.20 13.00 14.89
C THR A 75 -5.31 13.72 15.90
N VAL A 76 -5.62 14.98 16.22
CA VAL A 76 -4.88 15.79 17.20
C VAL A 76 -5.74 15.98 18.46
N ALA A 77 -5.20 15.66 19.63
CA ALA A 77 -5.93 15.68 20.90
C ALA A 77 -5.86 17.01 21.67
N GLY A 78 -4.92 17.91 21.34
CA GLY A 78 -4.77 19.21 22.00
C GLY A 78 -3.97 19.17 23.31
N GLY A 79 -3.19 18.12 23.53
CA GLY A 79 -2.24 17.98 24.63
C GLY A 79 -1.96 16.52 24.99
N GLY A 80 -0.89 16.27 25.77
CA GLY A 80 -0.53 14.92 26.21
C GLY A 80 -1.59 14.28 27.11
N SER A 81 -2.14 15.04 28.07
CA SER A 81 -3.19 14.54 28.97
C SER A 81 -4.50 14.15 28.24
N PRO A 82 -5.07 15.01 27.36
CA PRO A 82 -6.19 14.60 26.51
C PRO A 82 -5.91 13.38 25.65
N CYS A 83 -4.70 13.28 25.08
CA CYS A 83 -4.29 12.13 24.25
C CYS A 83 -4.26 10.81 25.04
N GLN A 84 -3.66 10.82 26.24
CA GLN A 84 -3.61 9.63 27.11
C GLN A 84 -5.00 9.26 27.63
N THR A 85 -5.81 10.26 28.02
CA THR A 85 -7.19 10.04 28.48
C THR A 85 -8.05 9.41 27.38
N ALA A 86 -7.83 9.76 26.11
CA ALA A 86 -8.56 9.17 24.99
C ALA A 86 -8.28 7.66 24.83
N VAL A 87 -7.05 7.20 25.09
CA VAL A 87 -6.72 5.76 25.10
C VAL A 87 -7.38 5.06 26.27
N VAL A 88 -7.29 5.62 27.48
CA VAL A 88 -7.94 5.06 28.68
C VAL A 88 -9.45 4.97 28.51
N GLY A 89 -10.05 6.02 27.95
CA GLY A 89 -11.47 6.10 27.61
C GLY A 89 -11.87 5.28 26.38
N ARG A 90 -10.92 4.61 25.71
CA ARG A 90 -11.11 3.77 24.51
C ARG A 90 -11.73 4.52 23.32
N SER A 91 -11.60 5.84 23.26
CA SER A 91 -12.03 6.64 22.12
C SER A 91 -10.98 6.66 21.00
N VAL A 92 -9.73 6.32 21.31
CA VAL A 92 -8.68 6.02 20.34
C VAL A 92 -7.92 4.74 20.71
N ASN A 93 -7.27 4.10 19.73
CA ASN A 93 -6.46 2.89 19.96
C ASN A 93 -5.05 3.24 20.48
N PHE A 94 -4.44 4.30 19.95
CA PHE A 94 -3.08 4.71 20.29
C PHE A 94 -2.99 6.20 20.58
N CYS A 95 -2.11 6.57 21.51
CA CYS A 95 -1.69 7.95 21.75
C CYS A 95 -0.20 8.07 21.48
N ALA A 96 0.17 9.03 20.64
CA ALA A 96 1.55 9.47 20.44
C ALA A 96 1.77 10.78 21.20
N SER A 97 2.57 10.71 22.26
CA SER A 97 2.92 11.84 23.11
C SER A 97 4.41 11.78 23.45
N SER A 98 5.07 12.93 23.43
CA SER A 98 6.44 13.15 23.88
C SER A 98 6.49 13.61 25.33
#